data_AF-A0A9W5TES3-F1
#
_entry.id   AF-A0A9W5TES3-F1
#
_cell.length_a   1.000
_cell.length_b   1.000
_cell.length_c   1.000
_cell.angle_alpha   90.00
_cell.angle_beta   90.00
_cell.angle_gamma   90.00
#
_symmetry.space_group_name_H-M   'P 1'
#
loop_
_entity.id
_entity.type
_entity.pdbx_description
1 polymer ?
#
loop_
_entity_poly.entity_id
_entity_poly.type
_entity_poly.pdbx_seq_one_letter_code
_entity_poly.pdbx_strand_id
1 'polypeptide(L)'
;MSRAWDKLESFGRILSTPMQSHILRDSDSDRLATLLDRTIQLLWRSYSDIGYDNIYLSFNGGKDSVAVLHLHRLAAHSAPKSCGIPDGCPLNVVFFKNPNERLFPDITEFMTSTAAKYNFSVRVIEASWNQGIPQLSSGSKKGYIIGCRATDFDSVTLSEIEEGCVEDVKFHRIHPILHWGYGDVWNFLRLYSLEYCELYDAGYTSIGSTDDTIPNPYLRKPDGTYAPAYTLENWALERYGRTKSSRKTEGSS
;
A
#
# COMPACT_ATOMS: atom_id res chain seq x y z
N MET A 1 -3.42 20.18 -22.15
CA MET A 1 -3.54 19.59 -20.81
C MET A 1 -2.30 19.99 -20.00
N SER A 2 -2.39 20.04 -18.67
CA SER A 2 -1.22 20.41 -17.84
C SER A 2 -0.14 19.34 -17.93
N ARG A 3 1.12 19.71 -17.66
CA ARG A 3 2.25 18.76 -17.60
C ARG A 3 2.00 17.62 -16.61
N ALA A 4 1.22 17.85 -15.55
CA ALA A 4 0.81 16.82 -14.62
C ALA A 4 -0.14 15.80 -15.24
N TRP A 5 -1.15 16.26 -15.98
CA TRP A 5 -2.09 15.36 -16.67
C TRP A 5 -1.38 14.46 -17.69
N ASP A 6 -0.46 15.00 -18.49
CA ASP A 6 0.32 14.19 -19.46
C ASP A 6 1.10 13.07 -18.75
N LYS A 7 1.62 13.37 -17.55
CA LYS A 7 2.32 12.40 -16.71
C LYS A 7 1.38 11.34 -16.12
N LEU A 8 0.23 11.75 -15.58
CA LEU A 8 -0.79 10.84 -15.08
C LEU A 8 -1.31 9.91 -16.18
N GLU A 9 -1.54 10.43 -17.38
CA GLU A 9 -1.91 9.62 -18.54
C GLU A 9 -0.82 8.59 -18.89
N SER A 10 0.46 8.99 -18.86
CA SER A 10 1.57 8.07 -19.10
C SER A 10 1.58 6.91 -18.12
N PHE A 11 1.23 7.15 -16.86
CA PHE A 11 1.17 6.11 -15.83
C PHE A 11 0.00 5.16 -16.05
N GLY A 12 -1.17 5.68 -16.47
CA GLY A 12 -2.30 4.85 -16.88
C GLY A 12 -1.95 3.91 -18.04
N ARG A 13 -1.21 4.42 -19.04
CA ARG A 13 -0.70 3.59 -20.16
C ARG A 13 0.23 2.49 -19.66
N ILE A 14 1.17 2.80 -18.75
CA ILE A 14 2.10 1.80 -18.19
C ILE A 14 1.36 0.73 -17.37
N LEU A 15 0.38 1.14 -16.56
CA LEU A 15 -0.44 0.20 -15.78
C LEU A 15 -1.47 -0.56 -16.62
N SER A 16 -1.65 -0.17 -17.90
CA SER A 16 -2.70 -0.67 -18.79
C SER A 16 -4.10 -0.52 -18.18
N THR A 17 -4.37 0.64 -17.58
CA THR A 17 -5.66 0.95 -16.93
C THR A 17 -6.31 2.20 -17.51
N PRO A 18 -7.65 2.26 -17.57
CA PRO A 18 -8.35 3.47 -17.97
C PRO A 18 -8.16 4.56 -16.91
N MET A 19 -7.92 5.79 -17.35
CA MET A 19 -7.82 6.96 -16.46
C MET A 19 -9.18 7.68 -16.38
N GLN A 20 -9.70 7.83 -15.17
CA GLN A 20 -10.95 8.50 -14.84
C GLN A 20 -10.67 9.95 -14.44
N SER A 21 -10.37 10.83 -15.40
CA SER A 21 -9.93 12.21 -15.12
C SER A 21 -10.92 13.01 -14.25
N HIS A 22 -12.23 12.72 -14.34
CA HIS A 22 -13.26 13.36 -13.53
C HIS A 22 -13.15 13.10 -12.00
N ILE A 23 -12.36 12.11 -11.58
CA ILE A 23 -12.14 11.78 -10.16
C ILE A 23 -11.26 12.82 -9.48
N LEU A 24 -10.29 13.37 -10.20
CA LEU A 24 -9.27 14.25 -9.64
C LEU A 24 -9.54 15.68 -10.08
N ARG A 25 -9.63 16.59 -9.12
CA ARG A 25 -9.72 18.03 -9.42
C ARG A 25 -8.41 18.48 -10.07
N ASP A 26 -8.48 19.44 -10.98
CA ASP A 26 -7.29 20.00 -11.63
C ASP A 26 -6.26 20.49 -10.61
N SER A 27 -6.72 21.10 -9.51
CA SER A 27 -5.87 21.57 -8.40
C SER A 27 -5.09 20.46 -7.69
N ASP A 28 -5.56 19.21 -7.76
CA ASP A 28 -4.95 18.06 -7.09
C ASP A 28 -4.05 17.25 -8.04
N SER A 29 -4.11 17.51 -9.35
CA SER A 29 -3.34 16.80 -10.38
C SER A 29 -1.82 16.95 -10.19
N ASP A 30 -1.35 18.17 -9.95
CA ASP A 30 0.07 18.46 -9.71
C ASP A 30 0.59 17.77 -8.45
N ARG A 31 -0.24 17.73 -7.39
CA ARG A 31 0.09 17.05 -6.14
C ARG A 31 0.26 15.56 -6.37
N LEU A 32 -0.73 14.91 -7.00
CA LEU A 32 -0.67 13.47 -7.26
C LEU A 32 0.51 13.13 -8.17
N ALA A 33 0.73 13.89 -9.25
CA ALA A 33 1.86 13.68 -10.15
C ALA A 33 3.22 13.79 -9.44
N THR A 34 3.34 14.72 -8.48
CA THR A 34 4.54 14.90 -7.65
C THR A 34 4.74 13.73 -6.69
N LEU A 35 3.68 13.29 -6.01
CA LEU A 35 3.73 12.13 -5.11
C LEU A 35 4.15 10.86 -5.87
N LEU A 36 3.57 10.60 -7.03
CA LEU A 36 3.91 9.46 -7.87
C LEU A 36 5.37 9.51 -8.34
N ASP A 37 5.86 10.66 -8.78
CA ASP A 37 7.26 10.81 -9.17
C ASP A 37 8.22 10.48 -8.04
N ARG A 38 7.95 11.04 -6.86
CA ARG A 38 8.75 10.82 -5.66
C ARG A 38 8.78 9.34 -5.29
N THR A 39 7.62 8.69 -5.28
CA THR A 39 7.49 7.25 -5.02
C THR A 39 8.29 6.42 -6.02
N ILE A 40 8.16 6.69 -7.33
CA ILE A 40 8.86 5.93 -8.37
C ILE A 40 10.39 6.09 -8.24
N GLN A 41 10.87 7.31 -8.03
CA GLN A 41 12.30 7.56 -7.82
C GLN A 41 12.84 6.87 -6.58
N LEU A 42 12.09 6.86 -5.48
CA LEU A 42 12.46 6.14 -4.26
C LEU A 42 12.62 4.63 -4.56
N LEU A 43 11.63 4.04 -5.22
CA LEU A 43 11.64 2.62 -5.54
C LEU A 43 12.82 2.26 -6.48
N TRP A 44 13.10 3.05 -7.51
CA TRP A 44 14.26 2.81 -8.38
C TRP A 44 15.58 2.86 -7.62
N ARG A 45 15.76 3.82 -6.70
CA ARG A 45 16.95 3.87 -5.84
C ARG A 45 17.06 2.61 -4.99
N SER A 46 15.95 2.14 -4.41
CA SER A 46 15.94 0.89 -3.64
C SER A 46 16.27 -0.33 -4.51
N TYR A 47 15.77 -0.40 -5.74
CA TYR A 47 16.11 -1.49 -6.66
C TYR A 47 17.59 -1.51 -7.01
N SER A 48 18.20 -0.34 -7.25
CA SER A 48 19.63 -0.23 -7.55
C SER A 48 20.52 -0.51 -6.35
N ASP A 49 20.09 -0.16 -5.14
CA ASP A 49 20.86 -0.37 -3.90
C ASP A 49 20.80 -1.83 -3.41
N ILE A 50 19.60 -2.42 -3.39
CA ILE A 50 19.35 -3.72 -2.76
C ILE A 50 19.32 -4.87 -3.79
N GLY A 51 19.05 -4.55 -5.05
CA GLY A 51 18.71 -5.52 -6.10
C GLY A 51 17.24 -5.90 -6.06
N TYR A 52 16.56 -5.86 -7.21
CA TYR A 52 15.12 -6.10 -7.32
C TYR A 52 14.67 -7.45 -6.74
N ASP A 53 15.45 -8.52 -6.96
CA ASP A 53 15.16 -9.86 -6.44
C ASP A 53 15.18 -9.95 -4.89
N ASN A 54 15.76 -8.94 -4.22
CA ASN A 54 15.81 -8.84 -2.75
C ASN A 54 14.77 -7.86 -2.19
N ILE A 55 13.91 -7.30 -3.04
CA ILE A 55 12.79 -6.43 -2.63
C ILE A 55 11.54 -7.26 -2.48
N TYR A 56 10.85 -7.07 -1.36
CA TYR A 56 9.60 -7.72 -1.00
C TYR A 56 8.51 -6.68 -0.76
N LEU A 57 7.35 -6.87 -1.36
CA LEU A 57 6.15 -6.10 -1.06
C LEU A 57 5.42 -6.72 0.14
N SER A 58 5.20 -5.94 1.20
CA SER A 58 4.30 -6.29 2.29
C SER A 58 2.86 -5.99 1.89
N PHE A 59 2.04 -7.02 1.66
CA PHE A 59 0.70 -6.90 1.11
C PHE A 59 -0.35 -7.56 2.02
N ASN A 60 -1.31 -6.77 2.49
CA ASN A 60 -2.37 -7.23 3.41
C ASN A 60 -3.79 -7.02 2.86
N GLY A 61 -3.92 -6.67 1.58
CA GLY A 61 -5.22 -6.41 0.94
C GLY A 61 -5.89 -5.09 1.32
N GLY A 62 -5.38 -4.36 2.31
CA GLY A 62 -5.87 -3.03 2.67
C GLY A 62 -5.50 -1.99 1.61
N LYS A 63 -6.30 -0.92 1.50
CA LYS A 63 -6.19 0.15 0.47
C LYS A 63 -4.77 0.70 0.29
N ASP A 64 -4.02 0.85 1.38
CA ASP A 64 -2.69 1.43 1.36
C ASP A 64 -1.67 0.45 0.75
N SER A 65 -1.77 -0.84 1.12
CA SER A 65 -0.95 -1.89 0.51
C SER A 65 -1.31 -2.14 -0.95
N VAL A 66 -2.57 -1.96 -1.34
CA VAL A 66 -3.04 -2.03 -2.73
C VAL A 66 -2.48 -0.86 -3.55
N ALA A 67 -2.54 0.37 -3.02
CA ALA A 67 -1.90 1.50 -3.69
C ALA A 67 -0.40 1.24 -3.89
N VAL A 68 0.29 0.77 -2.86
CA VAL A 68 1.72 0.41 -2.94
C VAL A 68 2.00 -0.73 -3.90
N LEU A 69 1.15 -1.76 -3.99
CA LEU A 69 1.26 -2.82 -5.00
C LEU A 69 1.30 -2.22 -6.42
N HIS A 70 0.35 -1.33 -6.72
CA HIS A 70 0.28 -0.71 -8.04
C HIS A 70 1.41 0.29 -8.29
N LEU A 71 1.87 1.01 -7.27
CA LEU A 71 3.06 1.87 -7.35
C LEU A 71 4.33 1.06 -7.62
N HIS A 72 4.47 -0.10 -6.97
CA HIS A 72 5.57 -1.02 -7.19
C HIS A 72 5.56 -1.57 -8.61
N ARG A 73 4.39 -2.01 -9.10
CA ARG A 73 4.19 -2.41 -10.50
C ARG A 73 4.56 -1.28 -11.47
N LEU A 74 4.04 -0.07 -11.25
CA LEU A 74 4.34 1.10 -12.08
C LEU A 74 5.84 1.38 -12.13
N ALA A 75 6.51 1.39 -10.97
CA ALA A 75 7.94 1.64 -10.88
C ALA A 75 8.78 0.52 -11.54
N ALA A 76 8.38 -0.75 -11.40
CA ALA A 76 9.07 -1.86 -12.05
C ALA A 76 8.98 -1.78 -13.59
N HIS A 77 7.79 -1.51 -14.15
CA HIS A 77 7.59 -1.41 -15.60
C HIS A 77 8.24 -0.17 -16.22
N SER A 78 8.45 0.88 -15.44
CA SER A 78 9.08 2.13 -15.90
C SER A 78 10.56 2.23 -15.52
N ALA A 79 11.13 1.20 -14.87
CA ALA A 79 12.49 1.25 -14.34
C ALA A 79 13.54 1.47 -15.43
N PRO A 80 14.56 2.31 -15.17
CA PRO A 80 15.74 2.37 -16.02
C PRO A 80 16.40 1.00 -16.15
N LYS A 81 17.00 0.72 -17.32
CA LYS A 81 17.75 -0.53 -17.55
C LYS A 81 18.85 -0.79 -16.52
N SER A 82 19.39 0.26 -15.90
CA SER A 82 20.39 0.17 -14.83
C SER A 82 19.87 -0.48 -13.55
N CYS A 83 18.54 -0.55 -13.34
CA CYS A 83 17.97 -1.31 -12.22
C CYS A 83 18.03 -2.83 -12.45
N GLY A 84 18.33 -3.29 -13.68
CA GLY A 84 18.56 -4.70 -13.98
C GLY A 84 17.35 -5.61 -13.75
N ILE A 85 16.13 -5.07 -13.82
CA ILE A 85 14.89 -5.84 -13.60
C ILE A 85 14.66 -6.74 -14.83
N PRO A 86 14.64 -8.07 -14.68
CA PRO A 86 14.36 -8.97 -15.79
C PRO A 86 12.91 -8.82 -16.28
N ASP A 87 12.71 -8.93 -17.60
CA ASP A 87 11.37 -8.93 -18.19
C ASP A 87 10.54 -10.09 -17.62
N GLY A 88 9.32 -9.79 -17.15
CA GLY A 88 8.43 -10.79 -16.57
C GLY A 88 8.85 -11.31 -15.19
N CYS A 89 9.81 -10.67 -14.51
CA CYS A 89 10.18 -11.04 -13.14
C CYS A 89 8.96 -10.89 -12.20
N PRO A 90 8.55 -11.96 -11.49
CA PRO A 90 7.39 -11.91 -10.62
C PRO A 90 7.62 -10.98 -9.43
N LEU A 91 6.53 -10.47 -8.85
CA LEU A 91 6.60 -9.72 -7.60
C LEU A 91 6.90 -10.66 -6.43
N ASN A 92 7.91 -10.34 -5.62
CA ASN A 92 8.09 -10.98 -4.33
C ASN A 92 7.10 -10.35 -3.35
N VAL A 93 6.08 -11.10 -2.93
CA VAL A 93 5.03 -10.58 -2.04
C VAL A 93 4.98 -11.41 -0.76
N VAL A 94 4.97 -10.72 0.37
CA VAL A 94 4.89 -11.31 1.71
C VAL A 94 3.72 -10.75 2.48
N PHE A 95 3.14 -11.60 3.33
CA PHE A 95 2.11 -11.19 4.28
C PHE A 95 2.43 -11.79 5.65
N PHE A 96 2.84 -10.92 6.59
CA PHE A 96 3.01 -11.30 7.99
C PHE A 96 1.65 -11.30 8.67
N LYS A 97 1.10 -12.49 8.88
CA LYS A 97 -0.21 -12.68 9.51
C LYS A 97 0.00 -12.99 10.98
N ASN A 98 -0.53 -12.16 11.87
CA ASN A 98 -0.53 -12.49 13.28
C ASN A 98 -1.41 -13.74 13.50
N PRO A 99 -0.91 -14.81 14.15
CA PRO A 99 -1.69 -16.04 14.35
C PRO A 99 -3.02 -15.83 15.07
N ASN A 100 -3.11 -14.81 15.92
CA ASN A 100 -4.31 -14.49 16.70
C ASN A 100 -5.25 -13.53 15.96
N GLU A 101 -4.85 -12.99 14.80
CA GLU A 101 -5.68 -12.08 14.02
C GLU A 101 -6.67 -12.86 13.15
N ARG A 102 -7.95 -12.51 13.25
CA ARG A 102 -9.00 -13.01 12.38
C ARG A 102 -9.23 -12.04 11.25
N LEU A 103 -8.87 -12.45 10.03
CA LEU A 103 -9.05 -11.64 8.84
C LEU A 103 -10.49 -11.72 8.34
N PHE A 104 -10.96 -10.65 7.73
CA PHE A 104 -12.19 -10.68 6.96
C PHE A 104 -12.03 -11.66 5.77
N PRO A 105 -13.01 -12.53 5.51
CA PRO A 105 -13.01 -13.39 4.32
C PRO A 105 -12.85 -12.57 3.04
N ASP A 106 -13.53 -11.43 2.95
CA ASP A 106 -13.53 -10.50 1.82
C ASP A 106 -12.13 -9.97 1.50
N ILE A 107 -11.31 -9.70 2.53
CA ILE A 107 -9.90 -9.30 2.36
C ILE A 107 -9.07 -10.46 1.83
N THR A 108 -9.29 -11.66 2.37
CA THR A 108 -8.53 -12.85 1.97
C THR A 108 -8.84 -13.22 0.53
N GLU A 109 -10.12 -13.22 0.14
CA GLU A 109 -10.58 -13.43 -1.23
C GLU A 109 -10.03 -12.36 -2.18
N PHE A 110 -10.08 -11.10 -1.78
CA PHE A 110 -9.51 -9.99 -2.56
C PHE A 110 -7.99 -10.15 -2.77
N MET A 111 -7.24 -10.57 -1.74
CA MET A 111 -5.81 -10.83 -1.88
C MET A 111 -5.55 -11.96 -2.87
N THR A 112 -6.31 -13.05 -2.80
CA THR A 112 -6.19 -14.19 -3.72
C THR A 112 -6.52 -13.81 -5.16
N SER A 113 -7.62 -13.08 -5.39
CA SER A 113 -8.02 -12.65 -6.74
C SER A 113 -7.02 -11.64 -7.33
N THR A 114 -6.50 -10.72 -6.51
CA THR A 114 -5.46 -9.78 -6.91
C THR A 114 -4.15 -10.49 -7.30
N ALA A 115 -3.73 -11.47 -6.50
CA ALA A 115 -2.55 -12.29 -6.77
C ALA A 115 -2.66 -13.05 -8.09
N ALA A 116 -3.82 -13.68 -8.33
CA ALA A 116 -4.12 -14.36 -9.59
C ALA A 116 -4.12 -13.40 -10.78
N LYS A 117 -4.79 -12.24 -10.65
CA LYS A 117 -4.92 -11.24 -11.72
C LYS A 117 -3.58 -10.68 -12.18
N TYR A 118 -2.65 -10.46 -11.25
CA TYR A 118 -1.34 -9.87 -11.55
C TYR A 118 -0.19 -10.88 -11.50
N ASN A 119 -0.51 -12.18 -11.52
CA ASN A 119 0.43 -13.29 -11.63
C ASN A 119 1.58 -13.22 -10.60
N PHE A 120 1.24 -13.07 -9.33
CA PHE A 120 2.18 -13.21 -8.22
C PHE A 120 1.64 -14.16 -7.15
N SER A 121 2.52 -14.63 -6.28
CA SER A 121 2.16 -15.46 -5.12
C SER A 121 2.40 -14.68 -3.84
N VAL A 122 1.45 -14.76 -2.90
CA VAL A 122 1.62 -14.18 -1.55
C VAL A 122 2.24 -15.24 -0.63
N ARG A 123 3.47 -15.01 -0.18
CA ARG A 123 4.08 -15.84 0.87
C ARG A 123 3.55 -15.40 2.23
N VAL A 124 2.64 -16.19 2.80
CA VAL A 124 2.10 -15.96 4.14
C VAL A 124 3.08 -16.47 5.18
N ILE A 125 3.42 -15.62 6.16
CA ILE A 125 4.21 -15.98 7.32
C ILE A 125 3.34 -15.76 8.55
N GLU A 126 2.99 -16.84 9.24
CA GLU A 126 2.18 -16.79 10.46
C GLU A 126 3.04 -16.42 11.68
N ALA A 127 3.51 -15.17 11.71
CA ALA A 127 4.32 -14.64 12.79
C ALA A 127 4.23 -13.11 12.84
N SER A 128 4.63 -12.52 13.97
CA SER A 128 4.98 -11.09 13.99
C SER A 128 6.17 -10.81 13.07
N TRP A 129 6.36 -9.57 12.63
CA TRP A 129 7.51 -9.20 11.79
C TRP A 129 8.84 -9.63 12.35
N ASN A 130 9.14 -9.32 13.62
CA ASN A 130 10.41 -9.69 14.25
C ASN A 130 10.62 -11.21 14.31
N GLN A 131 9.56 -12.00 14.27
CA GLN A 131 9.66 -13.47 14.22
C GLN A 131 9.64 -14.02 12.79
N GLY A 132 9.06 -13.27 11.85
CA GLY A 132 8.89 -13.69 10.47
C GLY A 132 10.07 -13.31 9.57
N ILE A 133 10.73 -12.17 9.82
CA ILE A 133 11.87 -11.70 9.02
C ILE A 133 12.99 -12.75 8.96
N PRO A 134 13.41 -13.41 10.07
CA PRO A 134 14.39 -14.48 10.01
C PRO A 134 13.98 -15.68 9.13
N GLN A 135 12.69 -15.89 8.88
CA GLN A 135 12.16 -16.98 8.05
C GLN A 135 12.26 -16.71 6.54
N LEU A 136 12.49 -15.47 6.14
CA LEU A 136 12.66 -15.06 4.74
C LEU A 136 14.07 -15.27 4.18
N SER A 137 14.91 -15.97 4.94
CA SER A 137 16.28 -16.46 4.64
C SER A 137 17.43 -15.54 5.05
N SER A 138 18.56 -16.18 5.38
CA SER A 138 19.88 -15.57 5.57
C SER A 138 20.51 -15.17 4.22
N GLY A 139 21.37 -14.15 4.21
CA GLY A 139 22.06 -13.68 3.00
C GLY A 139 22.14 -12.16 2.87
N SER A 140 22.06 -11.66 1.63
CA SER A 140 22.11 -10.22 1.29
C SER A 140 21.00 -9.42 1.97
N LYS A 141 21.28 -8.12 2.21
CA LYS A 141 20.33 -7.15 2.74
C LYS A 141 19.01 -7.20 1.96
N LYS A 142 17.87 -7.21 2.65
CA LYS A 142 16.54 -7.23 2.03
C LYS A 142 15.87 -5.86 2.11
N GLY A 143 14.97 -5.57 1.18
CA GLY A 143 14.13 -4.38 1.23
C GLY A 143 12.66 -4.76 1.31
N TYR A 144 11.91 -4.12 2.20
CA TYR A 144 10.49 -4.35 2.37
C TYR A 144 9.72 -3.07 2.05
N ILE A 145 8.89 -3.13 1.01
CA ILE A 145 8.00 -2.04 0.64
C ILE A 145 6.75 -2.15 1.51
N ILE A 146 6.45 -1.09 2.27
CA ILE A 146 5.37 -1.07 3.26
C ILE A 146 4.40 0.09 2.99
N GLY A 147 3.10 -0.22 2.96
CA GLY A 147 2.02 0.75 2.87
C GLY A 147 1.74 1.46 4.19
N CYS A 148 2.70 2.26 4.66
CA CYS A 148 2.56 3.12 5.84
C CYS A 148 2.64 4.60 5.44
N ARG A 149 1.76 5.43 6.01
CA ARG A 149 1.76 6.89 5.86
C ARG A 149 2.25 7.54 7.15
N ALA A 150 2.78 8.75 7.07
CA ALA A 150 3.23 9.49 8.24
C ALA A 150 2.10 9.72 9.26
N THR A 151 0.85 9.85 8.79
CA THR A 151 -0.33 10.04 9.62
C THR A 151 -0.75 8.82 10.44
N ASP A 152 -0.12 7.65 10.22
CA ASP A 152 -0.44 6.43 10.96
C ASP A 152 0.29 6.35 12.32
N PHE A 153 1.24 7.24 12.59
CA PHE A 153 2.10 7.22 13.78
C PHE A 153 1.95 8.51 14.59
N ASP A 154 1.87 8.36 15.91
CA ASP A 154 1.90 9.50 16.83
C ASP A 154 3.34 9.88 17.14
N SER A 155 3.70 11.16 16.96
CA SER A 155 4.95 11.75 17.48
C SER A 155 6.26 11.09 16.98
N VAL A 156 6.20 10.27 15.94
CA VAL A 156 7.36 9.62 15.31
C VAL A 156 7.57 10.22 13.92
N THR A 157 8.81 10.63 13.64
CA THR A 157 9.20 11.08 12.30
C THR A 157 9.84 9.91 11.57
N LEU A 158 9.06 9.24 10.73
CA LEU A 158 9.58 8.18 9.87
C LEU A 158 10.38 8.77 8.71
N SER A 159 11.36 7.99 8.23
CA SER A 159 12.07 8.24 6.98
C SER A 159 11.53 7.39 5.84
N GLU A 160 11.74 7.83 4.60
CA GLU A 160 11.34 7.05 3.40
C GLU A 160 12.02 5.69 3.32
N ILE A 161 13.25 5.60 3.86
CA ILE A 161 13.98 4.36 4.07
C ILE A 161 14.44 4.34 5.52
N GLU A 162 14.11 3.27 6.23
CA GLU A 162 14.61 3.01 7.57
C GLU A 162 15.41 1.70 7.58
N GLU A 163 16.61 1.75 8.15
CA GLU A 163 17.35 0.52 8.43
C GLU A 163 16.69 -0.26 9.57
N GLY A 164 16.76 -1.58 9.47
CA GLY A 164 16.30 -2.48 10.50
C GLY A 164 17.23 -3.68 10.61
N CYS A 165 17.27 -4.25 11.79
CA CYS A 165 18.00 -5.48 12.08
C CYS A 165 17.15 -6.31 13.04
N VAL A 166 16.94 -7.57 12.70
CA VAL A 166 16.32 -8.55 13.56
C VAL A 166 17.27 -9.73 13.60
N GLU A 167 17.76 -10.06 14.80
CA GLU A 167 18.91 -10.97 14.95
C GLU A 167 20.06 -10.49 14.04
N ASP A 168 20.58 -11.35 13.16
CA ASP A 168 21.65 -11.00 12.21
C ASP A 168 21.12 -10.58 10.82
N VAL A 169 19.80 -10.47 10.65
CA VAL A 169 19.18 -10.12 9.36
C VAL A 169 18.98 -8.61 9.25
N LYS A 170 19.78 -7.99 8.38
CA LYS A 170 19.67 -6.56 8.05
C LYS A 170 18.68 -6.32 6.91
N PHE A 171 17.88 -5.28 7.04
CA PHE A 171 16.90 -4.90 6.02
C PHE A 171 16.64 -3.39 5.95
N HIS A 172 15.99 -2.98 4.87
CA HIS A 172 15.37 -1.67 4.71
C HIS A 172 13.84 -1.79 4.80
N ARG A 173 13.21 -0.92 5.58
CA ARG A 173 11.79 -0.62 5.46
C ARG A 173 11.66 0.58 4.52
N ILE A 174 10.94 0.40 3.42
CA ILE A 174 10.76 1.40 2.36
C ILE A 174 9.30 1.85 2.44
N HIS A 175 9.07 3.16 2.54
CA HIS A 175 7.75 3.76 2.76
C HIS A 175 7.34 4.65 1.57
N PRO A 176 6.87 4.08 0.44
CA PRO A 176 6.68 4.86 -0.78
C PRO A 176 5.52 5.83 -0.72
N ILE A 177 4.59 5.62 0.22
CA ILE A 177 3.42 6.47 0.44
C ILE A 177 3.52 7.26 1.74
N LEU A 178 4.73 7.44 2.31
CA LEU A 178 4.94 8.12 3.58
C LEU A 178 4.26 9.51 3.62
N HIS A 179 4.33 10.24 2.51
CA HIS A 179 3.81 11.61 2.38
C HIS A 179 2.37 11.69 1.86
N TRP A 180 1.69 10.55 1.70
CA TRP A 180 0.32 10.49 1.19
C TRP A 180 -0.68 10.67 2.31
N GLY A 181 -1.73 11.45 2.05
CA GLY A 181 -2.93 11.52 2.89
C GLY A 181 -3.96 10.46 2.48
N TYR A 182 -5.05 10.37 3.26
CA TYR A 182 -6.18 9.48 2.96
C TYR A 182 -6.77 9.73 1.56
N GLY A 183 -6.98 10.99 1.19
CA GLY A 183 -7.49 11.34 -0.13
C GLY A 183 -6.52 11.02 -1.26
N ASP A 184 -5.20 11.13 -1.05
CA ASP A 184 -4.21 10.81 -2.09
C ASP A 184 -4.29 9.32 -2.48
N VAL A 185 -4.50 8.44 -1.49
CA VAL A 185 -4.69 6.99 -1.71
C VAL A 185 -5.94 6.74 -2.57
N TRP A 186 -7.07 7.32 -2.19
CA TRP A 186 -8.32 7.14 -2.94
C TRP A 186 -8.29 7.78 -4.33
N ASN A 187 -7.70 8.97 -4.44
CA ASN A 187 -7.50 9.64 -5.71
C ASN A 187 -6.71 8.76 -6.66
N PHE A 188 -5.62 8.15 -6.21
CA PHE A 188 -4.83 7.22 -7.03
C PHE A 188 -5.63 5.97 -7.43
N LEU A 189 -6.22 5.27 -6.46
CA LEU A 189 -6.97 4.03 -6.73
C LEU A 189 -8.13 4.27 -7.70
N ARG A 190 -8.91 5.34 -7.48
CA ARG A 190 -10.09 5.63 -8.30
C ARG A 190 -9.73 6.25 -9.65
N LEU A 191 -8.70 7.10 -9.71
CA LEU A 191 -8.23 7.68 -10.98
C LEU A 191 -7.86 6.60 -11.99
N TYR A 192 -7.25 5.50 -11.55
CA TYR A 192 -6.84 4.40 -12.44
C TYR A 192 -7.78 3.19 -12.40
N SER A 193 -8.98 3.34 -11.81
CA SER A 193 -9.96 2.25 -11.65
C SER A 193 -9.33 0.95 -11.10
N LEU A 194 -8.43 1.09 -10.13
CA LEU A 194 -7.76 -0.03 -9.48
C LEU A 194 -8.71 -0.67 -8.49
N GLU A 195 -8.80 -2.01 -8.52
CA GLU A 195 -9.64 -2.76 -7.60
C GLU A 195 -9.13 -2.64 -6.17
N TYR A 196 -10.06 -2.58 -5.24
CA TYR A 196 -9.83 -2.63 -3.80
C TYR A 196 -10.92 -3.49 -3.15
N CYS A 197 -10.68 -3.96 -1.92
CA CYS A 197 -11.63 -4.81 -1.21
C CYS A 197 -13.00 -4.13 -1.03
N GLU A 198 -14.09 -4.85 -1.29
CA GLU A 198 -15.46 -4.33 -1.26
C GLU A 198 -15.94 -3.85 0.11
N LEU A 199 -15.27 -4.26 1.19
CA LEU A 199 -15.52 -3.71 2.53
C LEU A 199 -15.38 -2.17 2.55
N TYR A 200 -14.50 -1.61 1.72
CA TYR A 200 -14.40 -0.17 1.61
C TYR A 200 -15.67 0.47 1.03
N ASP A 201 -16.38 -0.19 0.10
CA ASP A 201 -17.68 0.29 -0.39
C ASP A 201 -18.80 0.11 0.65
N ALA A 202 -18.66 -0.87 1.54
CA ALA A 202 -19.53 -1.06 2.71
C ALA A 202 -19.26 -0.09 3.88
N GLY A 203 -18.41 0.91 3.69
CA GLY A 203 -18.15 1.99 4.66
C GLY A 203 -17.04 1.71 5.66
N TYR A 204 -16.26 0.64 5.50
CA TYR A 204 -15.05 0.44 6.30
C TYR A 204 -13.94 1.37 5.82
N THR A 205 -13.38 2.21 6.69
CA THR A 205 -12.33 3.17 6.30
C THR A 205 -10.93 2.74 6.71
N SER A 206 -10.83 1.82 7.67
CA SER A 206 -9.60 1.18 8.15
C SER A 206 -9.91 -0.25 8.54
N ILE A 207 -9.24 -1.24 7.92
CA ILE A 207 -9.55 -2.67 8.09
C ILE A 207 -8.41 -3.38 8.81
N GLY A 208 -8.73 -4.17 9.84
CA GLY A 208 -7.80 -5.09 10.49
C GLY A 208 -8.57 -6.31 10.94
N SER A 209 -8.55 -6.68 12.22
CA SER A 209 -9.24 -7.89 12.66
C SER A 209 -10.76 -7.74 12.61
N THR A 210 -11.47 -8.82 12.32
CA THR A 210 -12.94 -8.92 12.48
C THR A 210 -13.39 -8.59 13.90
N ASP A 211 -12.48 -8.71 14.87
CA ASP A 211 -12.78 -8.55 16.30
C ASP A 211 -12.81 -7.10 16.74
N ASP A 212 -12.21 -6.21 15.96
CA ASP A 212 -12.00 -4.82 16.36
C ASP A 212 -12.32 -3.79 15.27
N THR A 213 -13.00 -4.23 14.21
CA THR A 213 -13.29 -3.39 13.05
C THR A 213 -14.79 -3.40 12.72
N ILE A 214 -15.37 -2.20 12.66
CA ILE A 214 -16.75 -1.95 12.22
C ILE A 214 -16.75 -0.90 11.09
N PRO A 215 -17.85 -0.78 10.31
CA PRO A 215 -18.03 0.32 9.38
C PRO A 215 -17.87 1.67 10.09
N ASN A 216 -17.34 2.67 9.40
CA ASN A 216 -17.11 3.99 9.99
C ASN A 216 -18.45 4.67 10.30
N PRO A 217 -18.75 5.02 11.56
CA PRO A 217 -20.03 5.62 11.94
C PRO A 217 -20.29 6.96 11.25
N TYR A 218 -19.24 7.67 10.82
CA TYR A 218 -19.38 8.95 10.10
C TYR A 218 -19.78 8.79 8.63
N LEU A 219 -19.77 7.57 8.10
CA LEU A 219 -20.28 7.25 6.76
C LEU A 219 -21.71 6.69 6.79
N ARG A 220 -22.33 6.59 7.98
CA ARG A 220 -23.68 6.06 8.12
C ARG A 220 -24.72 7.05 7.58
N LYS A 221 -25.57 6.56 6.68
CA LYS A 221 -26.68 7.31 6.07
C LYS A 221 -27.95 7.22 6.93
N PRO A 222 -28.95 8.11 6.71
CA PRO A 222 -30.22 8.08 7.45
C PRO A 222 -31.01 6.76 7.33
N ASP A 223 -30.87 6.06 6.21
CA ASP A 223 -31.49 4.75 5.95
C ASP A 223 -30.78 3.57 6.65
N GLY A 224 -29.69 3.84 7.37
CA GLY A 224 -28.90 2.84 8.08
C GLY A 224 -27.80 2.17 7.25
N THR A 225 -27.74 2.42 5.93
CA THR A 225 -26.64 1.99 5.07
C THR A 225 -25.41 2.87 5.26
N TYR A 226 -24.29 2.50 4.64
CA TYR A 226 -23.05 3.28 4.69
C TYR A 226 -22.69 3.83 3.30
N ALA A 227 -22.04 4.98 3.28
CA ALA A 227 -21.38 5.48 2.09
C ALA A 227 -19.99 4.83 1.95
N PRO A 228 -19.46 4.71 0.71
CA PRO A 228 -18.12 4.18 0.49
C PRO A 228 -17.02 4.96 1.20
N ALA A 229 -15.94 4.28 1.56
CA ALA A 229 -14.82 4.84 2.31
C ALA A 229 -14.22 6.11 1.67
N TYR A 230 -14.11 6.13 0.33
CA TYR A 230 -13.57 7.28 -0.40
C TYR A 230 -14.42 8.55 -0.29
N THR A 231 -15.64 8.49 0.25
CA THR A 231 -16.48 9.66 0.50
C THR A 231 -16.27 10.28 1.88
N LEU A 232 -15.34 9.76 2.69
CA LEU A 232 -15.00 10.35 3.98
C LEU A 232 -14.29 11.70 3.80
N GLU A 233 -14.96 12.79 4.18
CA GLU A 233 -14.44 14.15 4.03
C GLU A 233 -13.38 14.51 5.08
N ASN A 234 -13.62 14.17 6.35
CA ASN A 234 -12.68 14.41 7.43
C ASN A 234 -11.77 13.18 7.64
N TRP A 235 -10.57 13.25 7.08
CA TRP A 235 -9.61 12.13 7.08
C TRP A 235 -9.07 11.78 8.46
N ALA A 236 -9.13 12.69 9.44
CA ALA A 236 -8.78 12.37 10.83
C ALA A 236 -9.71 11.31 11.44
N LEU A 237 -10.87 11.08 10.83
CA LEU A 237 -11.85 10.09 11.25
C LEU A 237 -11.61 8.70 10.67
N GLU A 238 -10.54 8.48 9.90
CA GLU A 238 -10.26 7.22 9.20
C GLU A 238 -10.32 5.99 10.12
N ARG A 239 -9.86 6.10 11.37
CA ARG A 239 -9.79 4.98 12.32
C ARG A 239 -10.98 4.90 13.28
N TYR A 240 -12.04 5.68 13.10
CA TYR A 240 -13.20 5.67 14.01
C TYR A 240 -14.09 4.41 13.88
N GLY A 241 -13.81 3.55 12.88
CA GLY A 241 -14.33 2.18 12.83
C GLY A 241 -13.53 1.16 13.65
N ARG A 242 -12.47 1.56 14.37
CA ARG A 242 -11.66 0.67 15.21
C ARG A 242 -12.14 0.70 16.66
N THR A 243 -12.60 -0.44 17.18
CA THR A 243 -13.11 -0.55 18.55
C THR A 243 -11.99 -0.75 19.59
N LYS A 244 -10.79 -1.16 19.15
CA LYS A 244 -9.57 -1.15 19.96
C LYS A 244 -8.64 -0.04 19.47
N SER A 245 -8.04 0.71 20.39
CA SER A 245 -7.00 1.68 20.05
C SER A 245 -5.77 0.94 19.51
N SER A 246 -5.59 0.98 18.20
CA SER A 246 -4.42 0.41 17.50
C SER A 246 -3.69 1.53 16.76
N ARG A 247 -2.98 2.38 17.50
CA ARG A 247 -1.95 3.23 16.89
C ARG A 247 -0.63 2.46 16.96
N LYS A 248 0.10 2.42 15.85
CA LYS A 248 1.37 1.68 15.77
C LYS A 248 2.42 2.42 16.60
N THR A 249 2.98 1.77 17.62
CA THR A 249 4.21 2.23 18.29
C THR A 249 5.42 1.66 17.54
N GLU A 250 6.57 2.35 17.56
CA GLU A 250 7.80 1.81 16.96
C GLU A 250 8.07 0.39 17.48
N GLY A 251 8.29 -0.55 16.56
CA GLY A 251 8.53 -1.97 16.85
C GLY A 251 7.31 -2.90 16.81
N SER A 252 6.11 -2.40 16.50
CA SER A 252 4.86 -3.20 16.46
C SER A 252 4.35 -3.56 15.04
N SER A 253 5.14 -3.31 13.99
CA SER A 253 4.89 -3.94 12.68
C SER A 253 5.79 -5.16 12.59
#